data_AF-A0A7K0QSC4-F1
#
_entry.id   AF-A0A7K0QSC4-F1
#
_cell.length_a   1.000
_cell.length_b   1.000
_cell.length_c   1.000
_cell.angle_alpha   90.00
_cell.angle_beta   90.00
_cell.angle_gamma   90.00
#
_symmetry.space_group_name_H-M   'P 1'
#
loop_
_entity.id
_entity.type
_entity.pdbx_description
1 polymer ?
#
loop_
_entity_poly.entity_id
_entity_poly.type
_entity_poly.pdbx_seq_one_letter_code
_entity_poly.pdbx_strand_id
1 'polypeptide(L)'
;MLDGAATSTSDASPVSLDSSLYLPNVTPAPAVLLAHGFGGSKTSVAEDAQSLADAGFVVLAYTARGFGDSSGEISMNSPQFEVADASALVTYLSSLASVTQDSDG
;
A
#
# COMPACT_ATOMS: atom_id res chain seq x y z
N MET A 1 -7.24 6.15 2.98
CA MET A 1 -6.22 7.20 2.80
C MET A 1 -5.12 6.98 3.81
N LEU A 2 -3.90 6.85 3.33
CA LEU A 2 -2.67 6.73 4.12
C LEU A 2 -1.67 7.76 3.60
N ASP A 3 -0.82 8.28 4.48
CA ASP A 3 0.21 9.24 4.07
C ASP A 3 1.41 8.50 3.44
N GLY A 4 1.85 8.98 2.28
CA GLY A 4 3.05 8.53 1.58
C GLY A 4 4.20 9.54 1.69
N ALA A 5 5.14 9.47 0.75
CA ALA A 5 6.25 10.41 0.62
C ALA A 5 5.80 11.79 0.15
N ALA A 6 6.75 12.74 0.03
CA ALA A 6 6.48 14.09 -0.44
C ALA A 6 5.78 14.12 -1.82
N THR A 7 4.89 15.09 -2.01
CA THR A 7 4.10 15.28 -3.24
C THR A 7 4.98 15.51 -4.45
N SER A 8 6.05 16.30 -4.32
CA SER A 8 7.04 16.52 -5.38
C SER A 8 8.41 16.93 -4.80
N THR A 9 9.38 17.24 -5.65
CA THR A 9 10.68 17.78 -5.20
C THR A 9 10.56 19.20 -4.65
N SER A 10 9.49 19.92 -4.99
CA SER A 10 9.24 21.31 -4.57
C SER A 10 8.12 21.43 -3.53
N ASP A 11 7.39 20.36 -3.25
CA ASP A 11 6.33 20.29 -2.23
C ASP A 11 6.54 19.09 -1.30
N ALA A 12 6.89 19.39 -0.05
CA ALA A 12 7.17 18.40 0.99
C ALA A 12 5.93 17.80 1.65
N SER A 13 4.72 18.28 1.32
CA SER A 13 3.47 17.74 1.86
C SER A 13 3.33 16.27 1.48
N PRO A 14 2.93 15.37 2.39
CA PRO A 14 2.80 13.95 2.07
C PRO A 14 1.70 13.73 1.03
N VAL A 15 1.91 12.76 0.12
CA VAL A 15 0.83 12.29 -0.75
C VAL A 15 -0.21 11.52 0.05
N SER A 16 -1.47 11.65 -0.33
CA SER A 16 -2.54 10.80 0.16
C SER A 16 -2.68 9.60 -0.78
N LEU A 17 -2.47 8.40 -0.24
CA LEU A 17 -2.59 7.14 -0.96
C LEU A 17 -3.92 6.49 -0.58
N ASP A 18 -4.79 6.33 -1.58
CA ASP A 18 -6.02 5.59 -1.42
C ASP A 18 -5.73 4.10 -1.31
N SER A 19 -6.32 3.44 -0.31
CA SER A 19 -6.03 2.05 0.03
C SER A 19 -7.25 1.33 0.58
N SER A 20 -7.20 0.01 0.53
CA SER A 20 -8.17 -0.90 1.12
C SER A 20 -7.42 -2.01 1.85
N LEU A 21 -7.79 -2.24 3.11
CA LEU A 21 -7.25 -3.32 3.95
C LEU A 21 -8.21 -4.51 3.93
N TYR A 22 -7.70 -5.68 3.61
CA TYR A 22 -8.42 -6.95 3.64
C TYR A 22 -7.80 -7.82 4.73
N LEU A 23 -8.65 -8.40 5.56
CA LEU A 23 -8.23 -9.19 6.72
C LEU A 23 -8.62 -10.66 6.51
N PRO A 24 -7.74 -11.60 6.87
CA PRO A 24 -8.09 -13.01 6.91
C PRO A 24 -8.97 -13.32 8.15
N ASN A 25 -9.56 -14.52 8.18
CA ASN A 25 -10.39 -14.97 9.31
C ASN A 25 -9.61 -15.14 10.63
N VAL A 26 -8.28 -15.32 10.55
CA VAL A 26 -7.40 -15.53 11.72
C VAL A 26 -6.24 -14.55 11.65
N THR A 27 -6.03 -13.80 12.73
CA THR A 27 -4.92 -12.85 12.89
C THR A 27 -4.22 -13.09 14.25
N PRO A 28 -2.92 -12.77 14.41
CA PRO A 28 -2.07 -12.10 13.43
C PRO A 28 -1.64 -13.03 12.27
N ALA A 29 -1.41 -12.44 11.11
CA ALA A 29 -1.09 -13.14 9.87
C ALA A 29 0.00 -12.41 9.06
N PRO A 30 0.75 -13.11 8.20
CA PRO A 30 1.69 -12.46 7.29
C PRO A 30 0.97 -11.45 6.38
N ALA A 31 1.68 -10.37 6.02
CA ALA A 31 1.10 -9.29 5.21
C ALA A 31 1.59 -9.30 3.75
N VAL A 32 0.72 -8.84 2.85
CA VAL A 32 1.02 -8.57 1.43
C VAL A 32 0.63 -7.13 1.11
N LEU A 33 1.59 -6.36 0.59
CA LEU A 33 1.31 -5.08 -0.06
C LEU A 33 1.03 -5.35 -1.55
N LEU A 34 -0.19 -5.05 -2.00
CA LEU A 34 -0.63 -5.38 -3.37
C LEU A 34 -0.72 -4.11 -4.23
N ALA A 35 0.14 -4.04 -5.24
CA ALA A 35 0.13 -2.98 -6.24
C ALA A 35 -0.73 -3.35 -7.45
N HIS A 36 -1.31 -2.35 -8.10
CA HIS A 36 -2.03 -2.53 -9.37
C HIS A 36 -1.09 -2.37 -10.59
N GLY A 37 -1.54 -2.87 -11.75
CA GLY A 37 -0.88 -2.60 -13.04
C GLY A 37 -1.03 -1.13 -13.49
N PHE A 38 -0.21 -0.69 -14.44
CA PHE A 38 -0.24 0.70 -14.93
C PHE A 38 -1.64 1.10 -15.46
N GLY A 39 -2.16 2.25 -15.01
CA GLY A 39 -3.52 2.70 -15.34
C GLY A 39 -4.64 2.09 -14.47
N GLY A 40 -4.29 1.19 -13.54
CA GLY A 40 -5.21 0.59 -12.59
C GLY A 40 -5.42 1.41 -11.32
N SER A 41 -6.02 0.76 -10.32
CA SER A 41 -6.20 1.27 -8.95
C SER A 41 -6.43 0.11 -7.98
N LYS A 42 -6.61 0.40 -6.68
CA LYS A 42 -6.94 -0.64 -5.69
C LYS A 42 -8.17 -1.49 -6.04
N THR A 43 -9.11 -0.96 -6.83
CA THR A 43 -10.31 -1.70 -7.24
C THR A 43 -10.02 -2.72 -8.33
N SER A 44 -9.01 -2.46 -9.18
CA SER A 44 -8.62 -3.39 -10.25
C SER A 44 -8.00 -4.69 -9.76
N VAL A 45 -7.55 -4.72 -8.50
CA VAL A 45 -6.95 -5.90 -7.85
C VAL A 45 -7.78 -6.38 -6.64
N ALA A 46 -9.04 -5.94 -6.53
CA ALA A 46 -9.86 -6.26 -5.37
C ALA A 46 -10.15 -7.77 -5.23
N GLU A 47 -10.39 -8.47 -6.34
CA GLU A 47 -10.61 -9.92 -6.35
C GLU A 47 -9.35 -10.69 -5.94
N ASP A 48 -8.17 -10.27 -6.41
CA ASP A 48 -6.88 -10.83 -6.00
C ASP A 48 -6.62 -10.58 -4.52
N ALA A 49 -6.90 -9.37 -4.03
CA ALA A 49 -6.74 -9.01 -2.63
C ALA A 49 -7.64 -9.85 -1.72
N GLN A 50 -8.89 -10.06 -2.12
CA GLN A 50 -9.81 -10.93 -1.39
C GLN A 50 -9.33 -12.38 -1.40
N SER A 51 -8.88 -12.89 -2.55
CA SER A 51 -8.37 -14.26 -2.68
C SER A 51 -7.13 -14.50 -1.80
N LEU A 52 -6.23 -13.53 -1.70
CA LEU A 52 -5.08 -13.56 -0.80
C LEU A 52 -5.51 -13.49 0.68
N ALA A 53 -6.52 -12.67 1.02
CA ALA A 53 -7.06 -12.63 2.37
C ALA A 53 -7.72 -13.96 2.78
N ASP A 54 -8.47 -14.57 1.87
CA ASP A 54 -9.08 -15.90 2.06
C ASP A 54 -8.00 -16.99 2.22
N ALA A 55 -6.83 -16.80 1.61
CA ALA A 55 -5.67 -17.66 1.77
C ALA A 55 -4.88 -17.42 3.07
N GLY A 56 -5.29 -16.47 3.91
CA GLY A 56 -4.72 -16.24 5.24
C GLY A 56 -3.73 -15.08 5.35
N PHE A 57 -3.71 -14.14 4.40
CA PHE A 57 -2.83 -12.96 4.46
C PHE A 57 -3.59 -11.70 4.88
N VAL A 58 -2.92 -10.80 5.60
CA VAL A 58 -3.38 -9.39 5.68
C VAL A 58 -2.97 -8.69 4.39
N VAL A 59 -3.92 -8.15 3.64
CA VAL A 59 -3.61 -7.53 2.33
C VAL A 59 -3.93 -6.06 2.35
N LEU A 60 -2.96 -5.23 1.98
CA LEU A 60 -3.18 -3.81 1.71
C LEU A 60 -3.09 -3.58 0.20
N ALA A 61 -4.23 -3.43 -0.46
CA ALA A 61 -4.28 -2.97 -1.84
C ALA A 61 -4.28 -1.44 -1.85
N TYR A 62 -3.40 -0.82 -2.63
CA TYR A 62 -3.30 0.64 -2.71
C TYR A 62 -3.36 1.12 -4.16
N THR A 63 -3.87 2.33 -4.35
CA THR A 63 -3.78 3.08 -5.60
C THR A 63 -2.52 3.92 -5.55
N ALA A 64 -1.59 3.72 -6.49
CA ALA A 64 -0.35 4.47 -6.54
C ALA A 64 -0.60 5.97 -6.76
N ARG A 65 0.35 6.82 -6.34
CA ARG A 65 0.28 8.27 -6.58
C ARG A 65 0.01 8.60 -8.04
N GLY A 66 -0.76 9.65 -8.27
CA GLY A 66 -1.17 10.08 -9.62
C GLY A 66 -2.15 9.15 -10.34
N PHE A 67 -2.74 8.17 -9.65
CA PHE A 67 -3.85 7.35 -10.14
C PHE A 67 -5.06 7.45 -9.21
N GLY A 68 -6.26 7.25 -9.77
CA GLY A 68 -7.52 7.21 -9.03
C GLY A 68 -7.69 8.38 -8.07
N ASP A 69 -8.00 8.05 -6.81
CA ASP A 69 -8.21 9.04 -5.74
C ASP A 69 -6.92 9.35 -4.94
N SER A 70 -5.77 8.81 -5.35
CA SER A 70 -4.48 9.14 -4.74
C SER A 70 -3.94 10.45 -5.28
N SER A 71 -3.31 11.25 -4.42
CA SER A 71 -2.70 12.52 -4.82
C SER A 71 -1.28 12.34 -5.41
N GLY A 72 -0.64 13.45 -5.79
CA GLY A 72 0.71 13.47 -6.35
C GLY A 72 0.75 13.18 -7.85
N GLU A 73 1.95 13.28 -8.42
CA GLU A 73 2.20 13.02 -9.83
C GLU A 73 2.94 11.70 -10.03
N ILE A 74 2.64 11.00 -11.13
CA ILE A 74 3.34 9.77 -11.48
C ILE A 74 4.80 10.10 -11.78
N SER A 75 5.72 9.37 -11.15
CA SER A 75 7.09 9.22 -11.63
C SER A 75 7.39 7.75 -11.93
N MET A 76 8.31 7.49 -12.85
CA MET A 76 8.59 6.12 -13.31
C MET A 76 9.51 5.40 -12.30
N ASN A 77 8.95 4.88 -11.20
CA ASN A 77 9.65 4.15 -10.14
C ASN A 77 10.82 4.94 -9.53
N SER A 78 10.59 6.21 -9.22
CA SER A 78 11.57 7.06 -8.58
C SER A 78 11.84 6.59 -7.15
N PRO A 79 13.10 6.34 -6.76
CA PRO A 79 13.45 5.95 -5.40
C PRO A 79 12.97 6.94 -4.34
N GLN A 80 12.93 8.23 -4.68
CA GLN A 80 12.54 9.29 -3.74
C GLN A 80 11.01 9.43 -3.59
N PHE A 81 10.23 8.82 -4.47
CA PHE A 81 8.77 8.95 -4.50
C PHE A 81 8.09 7.59 -4.38
N GLU A 82 7.97 6.80 -5.45
CA GLU A 82 7.18 5.55 -5.40
C GLU A 82 7.79 4.51 -4.46
N VAL A 83 9.13 4.41 -4.36
CA VAL A 83 9.76 3.50 -3.38
C VAL A 83 9.53 4.00 -1.96
N ALA A 84 9.60 5.32 -1.74
CA ALA A 84 9.34 5.91 -0.43
C ALA A 84 7.86 5.78 0.00
N ASP A 85 6.91 5.91 -0.94
CA ASP A 85 5.49 5.61 -0.75
C ASP A 85 5.30 4.14 -0.33
N ALA A 86 5.92 3.20 -1.05
CA ALA A 86 5.86 1.78 -0.72
C ALA A 86 6.45 1.49 0.67
N SER A 87 7.57 2.13 1.03
CA SER A 87 8.14 2.02 2.37
C SER A 87 7.17 2.53 3.45
N ALA A 88 6.50 3.66 3.23
CA ALA A 88 5.51 4.20 4.17
C ALA A 88 4.33 3.23 4.36
N LEU A 89 3.84 2.62 3.28
CA LEU A 89 2.78 1.61 3.34
C LEU A 89 3.21 0.33 4.09
N VAL A 90 4.46 -0.10 3.92
CA VAL A 90 5.03 -1.23 4.69
C VAL A 90 5.15 -0.86 6.18
N THR A 91 5.60 0.35 6.51
CA THR A 91 5.63 0.85 7.89
C THR A 91 4.24 0.89 8.51
N TYR A 92 3.22 1.31 7.74
CA TYR A 92 1.83 1.24 8.21
C TYR A 92 1.41 -0.20 8.49
N LEU A 93 1.67 -1.14 7.57
CA LEU A 93 1.37 -2.56 7.77
C LEU A 93 2.03 -3.13 9.02
N SER A 94 3.32 -2.82 9.26
CA SER A 94 4.03 -3.33 10.44
C SER A 94 3.48 -2.78 11.76
N SER A 95 2.83 -1.60 11.75
CA SER A 95 2.18 -1.04 12.94
C SER A 95 0.89 -1.75 13.36
N LEU A 96 0.30 -2.59 12.50
CA LEU A 96 -0.98 -3.25 12.76
C LEU A 96 -0.81 -4.47 13.66
N ALA A 97 -1.59 -4.56 14.74
CA ALA A 97 -1.64 -5.74 15.60
C ALA A 97 -2.14 -7.01 14.86
N SER A 98 -2.79 -6.84 13.70
CA SER A 98 -3.25 -7.93 12.84
C SER A 98 -2.12 -8.55 12.00
N VAL A 99 -0.94 -7.93 11.95
CA VAL A 99 0.19 -8.39 11.12
C VAL A 99 1.21 -9.12 11.97
N THR A 100 1.59 -10.32 11.54
CA THR A 100 2.74 -11.04 12.06
C THR A 100 4.00 -10.44 11.46
N GLN A 101 4.87 -9.90 12.30
CA GLN A 101 6.22 -9.51 11.91
C GLN A 101 7.14 -10.74 12.02
N ASP A 102 8.11 -10.84 11.11
CA ASP A 102 9.25 -11.72 11.40
C ASP A 102 10.01 -11.15 12.59
N SER A 103 10.77 -12.01 13.27
CA SER A 103 11.69 -11.64 14.34
C SER A 103 12.61 -10.49 13.90
N ASP A 104 13.17 -9.74 14.87
CA ASP A 104 14.19 -8.73 14.56
C ASP A 104 15.30 -9.35 13.70
N GLY A 105 15.49 -8.81 12.49
CA GLY A 105 16.52 -9.24 11.53
C GLY A 105 17.93 -8.79 11.90
#